data_AF-K1SDN4-F1
#
_entry.id   AF-K1SDN4-F1
#
_cell.length_a   1.000
_cell.length_b   1.000
_cell.length_c   1.000
_cell.angle_alpha   90.00
_cell.angle_beta   90.00
_cell.angle_gamma   90.00
#
_symmetry.space_group_name_H-M   'P 1'
#
loop_
_entity.id
_entity.type
_entity.pdbx_description
1 polymer ?
#
loop_
_entity_poly.entity_id
_entity_poly.type
_entity_poly.pdbx_seq_one_letter_code
_entity_poly.pdbx_strand_id
1 'polypeptide(L)'
;KRDFEIKGHKLTLSATMRRGDALGSEAKEMVAKGGGTNYWVDFDWDNDKVSFAEILEAVGELPIPPYLNRKTEESDKTTYQTVYSKIKGSVAAPTAGLHFTDAVLKDLDAHGIDREEVTLHVGAGTFKPVKSLEIEGHQMHTEYIVVHRRSLEKLIKHECRVIAVGTTSVRTIESLY
;
A
#
# COMPACT_ATOMS: atom_id res chain seq x y z
N LYS A 1 23.11 12.09 -6.60
CA LYS A 1 23.73 11.62 -5.33
C LYS A 1 23.27 12.54 -4.22
N ARG A 2 22.98 12.01 -3.05
CA ARG A 2 22.50 12.79 -1.90
C ARG A 2 23.00 12.13 -0.61
N ASP A 3 23.50 12.94 0.29
CA ASP A 3 24.08 12.47 1.54
C ASP A 3 23.03 12.48 2.64
N PHE A 4 23.06 11.45 3.48
CA PHE A 4 22.13 11.24 4.58
C PHE A 4 22.87 10.77 5.84
N GLU A 5 22.23 10.98 6.98
CA GLU A 5 22.60 10.33 8.23
C GLU A 5 21.36 9.61 8.78
N ILE A 6 21.43 8.29 8.88
CA ILE A 6 20.33 7.44 9.36
C ILE A 6 20.84 6.67 10.57
N LYS A 7 20.21 6.88 11.74
CA LYS A 7 20.60 6.25 13.02
C LYS A 7 22.10 6.41 13.37
N GLY A 8 22.70 7.56 13.03
CA GLY A 8 24.13 7.83 13.27
C GLY A 8 25.08 7.23 12.25
N HIS A 9 24.57 6.61 11.19
CA HIS A 9 25.35 6.12 10.05
C HIS A 9 25.23 7.07 8.87
N LYS A 10 26.36 7.66 8.46
CA LYS A 10 26.43 8.48 7.26
C LYS A 10 26.46 7.62 6.01
N LEU A 11 25.73 8.01 4.99
CA LEU A 11 25.74 7.35 3.68
C LEU A 11 25.52 8.36 2.55
N THR A 12 26.05 8.03 1.38
CA THR A 12 25.76 8.70 0.12
C THR A 12 24.90 7.79 -0.75
N LEU A 13 23.63 8.17 -0.95
CA LEU A 13 22.73 7.45 -1.85
C LEU A 13 22.85 7.99 -3.27
N SER A 14 22.92 7.09 -4.24
CA SER A 14 22.78 7.39 -5.66
C SER A 14 21.60 6.61 -6.25
N ALA A 15 20.86 7.25 -7.15
CA ALA A 15 19.77 6.65 -7.89
C ALA A 15 19.99 6.95 -9.37
N THR A 16 20.03 5.91 -10.20
CA THR A 16 20.29 6.03 -11.64
C THR A 16 19.13 5.41 -12.41
N MET A 17 18.41 6.22 -13.16
CA MET A 17 17.35 5.74 -14.04
C MET A 17 17.97 5.20 -15.33
N ARG A 18 17.77 3.92 -15.64
CA ARG A 18 18.18 3.32 -16.91
C ARG A 18 17.00 3.28 -17.88
N ARG A 19 17.27 3.63 -19.14
CA ARG A 19 16.28 3.61 -20.23
C ARG A 19 16.76 2.74 -21.38
N GLY A 20 15.80 2.05 -22.02
CA GLY A 20 15.96 1.35 -23.29
C GLY A 20 17.24 0.52 -23.37
N ASP A 21 18.26 1.10 -23.99
CA ASP A 21 19.48 0.43 -24.44
C ASP A 21 20.43 0.05 -23.29
N ALA A 22 20.41 0.81 -22.19
CA ALA A 22 21.27 0.64 -21.02
C ALA A 22 20.81 -0.46 -20.04
N LEU A 23 19.65 -1.08 -20.31
CA LEU A 23 19.08 -2.15 -19.51
C LEU A 23 19.66 -3.51 -19.92
N GLY A 24 19.99 -4.35 -18.93
CA GLY A 24 20.26 -5.77 -19.17
C GLY A 24 19.04 -6.49 -19.77
N SER A 25 19.25 -7.65 -20.39
CA SER A 25 18.19 -8.42 -21.07
C SER A 25 16.98 -8.72 -20.17
N GLU A 26 17.24 -9.13 -18.92
CA GLU A 26 16.20 -9.40 -17.92
C GLU A 26 15.39 -8.13 -17.54
N ALA A 27 16.08 -7.02 -17.31
CA ALA A 27 15.45 -5.74 -17.01
C ALA A 27 14.63 -5.19 -18.19
N LYS A 28 15.09 -5.40 -19.44
CA LYS A 28 14.32 -5.08 -20.65
C LYS A 28 13.02 -5.87 -20.72
N GLU A 29 13.09 -7.17 -20.42
CA GLU A 29 11.91 -8.04 -20.45
C GLU A 29 10.89 -7.66 -19.37
N MET A 30 11.34 -7.35 -18.15
CA MET A 30 10.45 -6.89 -17.07
C MET A 30 9.79 -5.53 -17.37
N VAL A 31 10.55 -4.57 -17.90
CA VAL A 31 10.01 -3.26 -18.30
C VAL A 31 9.02 -3.40 -19.46
N ALA A 32 9.31 -4.25 -20.44
CA ALA A 32 8.45 -4.52 -21.58
C ALA A 32 7.15 -5.26 -21.17
N LYS A 33 7.24 -6.27 -20.31
CA LYS A 33 6.07 -7.01 -19.78
C LYS A 33 5.17 -6.14 -18.91
N GLY A 34 5.73 -5.16 -18.19
CA GLY A 34 4.96 -4.32 -17.27
C GLY A 34 4.03 -3.29 -17.94
N GLY A 35 4.21 -3.01 -19.24
CA GLY A 35 3.43 -2.02 -20.00
C GLY A 35 3.53 -0.55 -19.52
N GLY A 36 3.36 0.42 -20.42
CA GLY A 36 3.25 1.84 -20.06
C GLY A 36 4.57 2.56 -19.67
N THR A 37 4.52 3.44 -18.65
CA THR A 37 5.60 4.38 -18.25
C THR A 37 6.48 3.82 -17.12
N ASN A 38 6.88 2.56 -17.21
CA ASN A 38 7.73 1.95 -16.19
C ASN A 38 9.19 2.39 -16.39
N TYR A 39 9.88 2.67 -15.29
CA TYR A 39 11.29 3.05 -15.29
C TYR A 39 12.07 2.07 -14.43
N TRP A 40 13.24 1.65 -14.91
CA TRP A 40 14.21 0.94 -14.10
C TRP A 40 15.08 1.96 -13.38
N VAL A 41 15.21 1.81 -12.06
CA VAL A 41 16.03 2.69 -11.23
C VAL A 41 16.96 1.82 -10.40
N ASP A 42 18.26 1.98 -10.60
CA ASP A 42 19.26 1.37 -9.73
C ASP A 42 19.52 2.29 -8.54
N PHE A 43 19.44 1.73 -7.34
CA PHE A 43 19.84 2.39 -6.11
C PHE A 43 21.17 1.81 -5.65
N ASP A 44 22.11 2.68 -5.29
CA ASP A 44 23.43 2.31 -4.77
C ASP A 44 23.79 3.25 -3.62
N TRP A 45 24.35 2.70 -2.54
CA TRP A 45 24.78 3.46 -1.37
C TRP A 45 26.04 2.82 -0.76
N ASP A 46 26.83 3.65 -0.09
CA ASP A 46 28.20 3.33 0.35
C ASP A 46 28.31 2.81 1.79
N ASN A 47 27.19 2.45 2.42
CA ASN A 47 27.16 2.01 3.82
C ASN A 47 26.26 0.79 4.02
N ASP A 48 26.88 -0.37 4.19
CA ASP A 48 26.24 -1.67 4.35
C ASP A 48 25.48 -1.84 5.68
N LYS A 49 25.72 -0.96 6.67
CA LYS A 49 24.99 -0.95 7.95
C LYS A 49 23.60 -0.35 7.84
N VAL A 50 23.29 0.32 6.73
CA VAL A 50 21.98 0.90 6.47
C VAL A 50 21.29 0.08 5.40
N SER A 51 20.11 -0.45 5.73
CA SER A 51 19.29 -1.22 4.80
C SER A 51 18.52 -0.32 3.84
N PHE A 52 18.13 -0.86 2.68
CA PHE A 52 17.27 -0.14 1.73
C PHE A 52 15.93 0.28 2.36
N ALA A 53 15.37 -0.53 3.26
CA ALA A 53 14.15 -0.20 3.99
C ALA A 53 14.30 1.05 4.86
N GLU A 54 15.44 1.20 5.55
CA GLU A 54 15.73 2.38 6.36
C GLU A 54 15.94 3.63 5.50
N ILE A 55 16.56 3.47 4.33
CA ILE A 55 16.68 4.56 3.35
C ILE A 55 15.29 5.01 2.90
N LEU A 56 14.42 4.07 2.50
CA LEU A 56 13.05 4.38 2.10
C LEU A 56 12.23 5.04 3.22
N GLU A 57 12.40 4.62 4.47
CA GLU A 57 11.72 5.23 5.62
C GLU A 57 12.20 6.67 5.89
N ALA A 58 13.49 6.96 5.63
CA ALA A 58 14.06 8.29 5.83
C ALA A 58 13.76 9.26 4.68
N VAL A 59 13.67 8.78 3.44
CA VAL A 59 13.53 9.64 2.24
C VAL A 59 12.15 9.59 1.60
N GLY A 60 11.36 8.57 1.92
CA GLY A 60 10.02 8.37 1.40
C GLY A 60 9.03 9.34 2.03
N GLU A 61 8.15 9.88 1.20
CA GLU A 61 6.99 10.66 1.65
C GLU A 61 5.75 9.76 1.62
N LEU A 62 4.91 9.84 2.67
CA LEU A 62 3.62 9.17 2.66
C LEU A 62 2.74 9.82 1.57
N PRO A 63 2.31 9.09 0.53
CA PRO A 63 1.41 9.67 -0.45
C PRO A 63 0.02 9.81 0.15
N ILE A 64 -0.52 11.03 0.15
CA ILE A 64 -1.93 11.27 0.48
C ILE A 64 -2.75 11.34 -0.83
N PRO A 65 -4.04 10.97 -0.80
CA PRO A 65 -4.86 11.00 -2.01
C PRO A 65 -4.95 12.37 -2.66
N PRO A 66 -4.90 12.43 -4.01
CA PRO A 66 -4.84 13.70 -4.74
C PRO A 66 -6.05 14.60 -4.48
N TYR A 67 -7.22 14.02 -4.16
CA TYR A 67 -8.43 14.77 -3.87
C TYR A 67 -8.37 15.56 -2.55
N LEU A 68 -7.40 15.30 -1.65
CA LEU A 68 -7.18 16.12 -0.46
C LEU A 68 -6.56 17.49 -0.79
N ASN A 69 -6.03 17.67 -2.01
CA ASN A 69 -5.54 18.96 -2.53
C ASN A 69 -4.54 19.70 -1.62
N ARG A 70 -3.73 18.97 -0.85
CA ARG A 70 -2.64 19.52 -0.03
C ARG A 70 -1.41 18.63 -0.08
N LYS A 71 -0.30 19.11 0.49
CA LYS A 71 0.90 18.30 0.70
C LYS A 71 0.74 17.43 1.95
N THR A 72 1.46 16.32 1.99
CA THR A 72 1.60 15.48 3.18
C THR A 72 2.24 16.27 4.31
N GLU A 73 1.72 16.10 5.51
CA GLU A 73 2.21 16.66 6.77
C GLU A 73 2.70 15.54 7.68
N GLU A 74 3.56 15.86 8.66
CA GLU A 74 4.09 14.85 9.59
C GLU A 74 2.96 14.17 10.41
N SER A 75 1.89 14.92 10.70
CA SER A 75 0.67 14.43 11.35
C SER A 75 -0.07 13.36 10.54
N ASP A 76 0.12 13.29 9.21
CA ASP A 76 -0.53 12.27 8.37
C ASP A 76 0.03 10.88 8.63
N LYS A 77 1.29 10.76 9.07
CA LYS A 77 1.89 9.46 9.40
C LYS A 77 1.10 8.72 10.49
N THR A 78 0.45 9.46 11.38
CA THR A 78 -0.40 8.90 12.46
C THR A 78 -1.88 8.98 12.13
N THR A 79 -2.36 10.10 11.56
CA THR A 79 -3.79 10.33 11.32
C THR A 79 -4.32 9.68 10.04
N TYR A 80 -3.45 9.41 9.06
CA TYR A 80 -3.80 8.72 7.83
C TYR A 80 -3.54 7.21 7.94
N GLN A 81 -3.88 6.65 9.10
CA GLN A 81 -3.88 5.21 9.41
C GLN A 81 -5.14 4.88 10.20
N THR A 82 -5.75 3.73 9.95
CA THR A 82 -6.86 3.28 10.79
C THR A 82 -6.33 2.87 12.16
N VAL A 83 -7.15 3.03 13.21
CA VAL A 83 -6.78 2.62 14.59
C VAL A 83 -6.46 1.11 14.71
N TYR A 84 -6.85 0.32 13.72
CA TYR A 84 -6.58 -1.12 13.62
C TYR A 84 -5.53 -1.47 12.56
N SER A 85 -4.80 -0.50 12.01
CA SER A 85 -3.69 -0.75 11.08
C SER A 85 -2.51 -1.39 11.82
N LYS A 86 -2.27 -2.68 11.58
CA LYS A 86 -1.22 -3.48 12.28
C LYS A 86 -0.05 -3.89 11.38
N ILE A 87 -0.24 -3.93 10.06
CA ILE A 87 0.74 -4.47 9.11
C ILE A 87 1.25 -3.34 8.21
N LYS A 88 2.56 -3.08 8.24
CA LYS A 88 3.23 -2.22 7.26
C LYS A 88 3.14 -2.89 5.88
N GLY A 89 2.66 -2.19 4.85
CA GLY A 89 2.65 -2.75 3.48
C GLY A 89 1.56 -2.22 2.54
N SER A 90 0.58 -1.46 3.04
CA SER A 90 -0.36 -0.72 2.18
C SER A 90 0.11 0.72 2.02
N VAL A 91 0.08 1.23 0.79
CA VAL A 91 0.42 2.63 0.47
C VAL A 91 -0.66 3.61 0.98
N ALA A 92 -1.86 3.10 1.31
CA ALA A 92 -2.98 3.91 1.79
C ALA A 92 -3.77 3.22 2.90
N ALA A 93 -4.27 3.99 3.85
CA ALA A 93 -5.26 3.53 4.80
C ALA A 93 -6.65 3.48 4.14
N PRO A 94 -7.47 2.45 4.41
CA PRO A 94 -8.85 2.42 3.95
C PRO A 94 -9.61 3.57 4.61
N THR A 95 -10.01 4.56 3.82
CA THR A 95 -10.55 5.85 4.32
C THR A 95 -11.85 5.69 5.08
N ALA A 96 -12.70 4.73 4.70
CA ALA A 96 -13.91 4.39 5.46
C ALA A 96 -13.59 3.93 6.89
N GLY A 97 -12.41 3.33 7.10
CA GLY A 97 -11.94 2.92 8.41
C GLY A 97 -11.49 4.07 9.31
N LEU A 98 -11.22 5.26 8.76
CA LEU A 98 -10.78 6.42 9.53
C LEU A 98 -11.88 7.02 10.41
N HIS A 99 -13.15 6.64 10.18
CA HIS A 99 -14.27 7.03 11.02
C HIS A 99 -14.37 6.23 12.33
N PHE A 100 -13.58 5.15 12.49
CA PHE A 100 -13.58 4.34 13.69
C PHE A 100 -12.54 4.86 14.69
N THR A 101 -13.01 5.15 15.90
CA THR A 101 -12.16 5.47 17.05
C THR A 101 -12.14 4.28 18.02
N ASP A 102 -11.17 4.24 18.94
CA ASP A 102 -11.13 3.22 19.99
C ASP A 102 -12.42 3.19 20.82
N ALA A 103 -13.05 4.35 21.03
CA ALA A 103 -14.33 4.45 21.73
C ALA A 103 -15.45 3.74 20.94
N VAL A 104 -15.53 3.97 19.62
CA VAL A 104 -16.51 3.29 18.75
C VAL A 104 -16.24 1.78 18.72
N LEU A 105 -14.99 1.36 18.57
CA LEU A 105 -14.64 -0.07 18.53
C LEU A 105 -14.99 -0.77 19.84
N LYS A 106 -14.73 -0.12 20.98
CA LYS A 106 -15.09 -0.65 22.29
C LYS A 106 -16.61 -0.75 22.48
N ASP A 107 -17.37 0.20 21.95
CA ASP A 107 -18.83 0.16 22.00
C ASP A 107 -19.40 -1.01 21.16
N LEU A 108 -18.84 -1.26 19.98
CA LEU A 108 -19.19 -2.44 19.17
C LEU A 108 -18.90 -3.75 19.91
N ASP A 109 -17.73 -3.84 20.55
CA ASP A 109 -17.36 -5.02 21.36
C ASP A 109 -18.32 -5.21 22.55
N ALA A 110 -18.74 -4.12 23.21
CA ALA A 110 -19.69 -4.15 24.32
C ALA A 110 -21.10 -4.63 23.89
N HIS A 111 -21.48 -4.37 22.63
CA HIS A 111 -22.72 -4.86 22.04
C HIS A 111 -22.60 -6.29 21.46
N GLY A 112 -21.45 -6.95 21.62
CA GLY A 112 -21.23 -8.32 21.16
C GLY A 112 -21.13 -8.43 19.62
N ILE A 113 -20.75 -7.34 18.95
CA ILE A 113 -20.56 -7.34 17.49
C ILE A 113 -19.20 -7.96 17.17
N ASP A 114 -19.20 -9.12 16.52
CA ASP A 114 -17.99 -9.79 16.06
C ASP A 114 -17.27 -8.93 15.00
N ARG A 115 -15.95 -8.74 15.17
CA ARG A 115 -15.09 -8.04 14.21
C ARG A 115 -14.01 -8.96 13.67
N GLU A 116 -13.65 -8.76 12.40
CA GLU A 116 -12.53 -9.41 11.73
C GLU A 116 -11.81 -8.43 10.81
N GLU A 117 -10.54 -8.72 10.56
CA GLU A 117 -9.66 -7.91 9.72
C GLU A 117 -9.26 -8.73 8.49
N VAL A 118 -9.35 -8.12 7.31
CA VAL A 118 -8.80 -8.64 6.05
C VAL A 118 -7.72 -7.70 5.55
N THR A 119 -6.72 -8.22 4.84
CA THR A 119 -5.65 -7.39 4.28
C THR A 119 -5.73 -7.40 2.77
N LEU A 120 -5.75 -6.22 2.15
CA LEU A 120 -5.48 -6.02 0.74
C LEU A 120 -4.20 -5.20 0.61
N HIS A 121 -3.18 -5.77 0.01
CA HIS A 121 -1.98 -5.04 -0.36
C HIS A 121 -2.25 -4.23 -1.62
N VAL A 122 -2.56 -2.95 -1.42
CA VAL A 122 -2.78 -2.02 -2.51
C VAL A 122 -1.45 -1.34 -2.86
N GLY A 123 -0.99 -1.56 -4.09
CA GLY A 123 0.22 -0.94 -4.62
C GLY A 123 0.00 0.52 -5.03
N ALA A 124 1.07 1.21 -5.40
CA ALA A 124 1.00 2.58 -5.92
C ALA A 124 0.17 2.71 -7.23
N GLY A 125 -0.13 1.60 -7.90
CA GLY A 125 -1.00 1.54 -9.07
C GLY A 125 -2.39 2.12 -8.85
N THR A 126 -2.93 2.04 -7.64
CA THR A 126 -4.25 2.57 -7.26
C THR A 126 -4.35 4.10 -7.35
N PHE A 127 -3.20 4.79 -7.33
CA PHE A 127 -3.13 6.25 -7.50
C PHE A 127 -2.88 6.65 -8.95
N LYS A 128 -2.64 5.70 -9.87
CA LYS A 128 -2.42 6.02 -11.26
C LYS A 128 -3.76 6.36 -11.93
N PRO A 129 -3.85 7.46 -12.69
CA PRO A 129 -5.04 7.77 -13.45
C PRO A 129 -5.29 6.70 -14.52
N VAL A 130 -6.56 6.46 -14.85
CA VAL A 130 -6.97 5.62 -15.98
C VAL A 130 -6.41 6.25 -17.27
N LYS A 131 -5.59 5.50 -18.01
CA LYS A 131 -4.89 5.98 -19.21
C LYS A 131 -5.53 5.56 -20.53
N SER A 132 -6.62 4.79 -20.48
CA SER A 132 -7.34 4.32 -21.66
C SER A 132 -8.58 5.17 -21.93
N LEU A 133 -8.86 5.42 -23.20
CA LEU A 133 -10.10 6.07 -23.66
C LEU A 133 -11.33 5.18 -23.41
N GLU A 134 -11.14 3.86 -23.47
CA GLU A 134 -12.16 2.85 -23.25
C GLU A 134 -11.79 1.99 -22.04
N ILE A 135 -12.77 1.70 -21.16
CA ILE A 135 -12.54 0.96 -19.91
C ILE A 135 -11.95 -0.42 -20.19
N GLU A 136 -12.36 -1.09 -21.26
CA GLU A 136 -11.88 -2.41 -21.66
C GLU A 136 -10.37 -2.43 -21.96
N GLY A 137 -9.81 -1.30 -22.40
CA GLY A 137 -8.37 -1.16 -22.64
C GLY A 137 -7.54 -0.88 -21.38
N HIS A 138 -8.17 -0.70 -20.22
CA HIS A 138 -7.45 -0.42 -18.98
C HIS A 138 -7.04 -1.72 -18.27
N GLN A 139 -5.73 -2.03 -18.29
CA GLN A 139 -5.18 -3.09 -17.46
C GLN A 139 -5.16 -2.68 -15.99
N MET A 140 -5.97 -3.35 -15.18
CA MET A 140 -5.95 -3.24 -13.72
C MET A 140 -4.73 -3.97 -13.16
N HIS A 141 -4.07 -3.37 -12.18
CA HIS A 141 -2.96 -4.01 -11.47
C HIS A 141 -3.47 -5.16 -10.59
N THR A 142 -2.72 -6.25 -10.51
CA THR A 142 -2.99 -7.33 -9.57
C THR A 142 -2.76 -6.84 -8.15
N GLU A 143 -3.68 -7.16 -7.25
CA GLU A 143 -3.58 -6.90 -5.82
C GLU A 143 -3.48 -8.23 -5.07
N TYR A 144 -2.82 -8.22 -3.92
CA TYR A 144 -2.64 -9.41 -3.09
C TYR A 144 -3.54 -9.32 -1.85
N ILE A 145 -4.36 -10.34 -1.62
CA ILE A 145 -5.22 -10.44 -0.43
C ILE A 145 -4.67 -11.45 0.56
N VAL A 146 -4.79 -11.15 1.84
CA VAL A 146 -4.55 -12.09 2.95
C VAL A 146 -5.80 -12.17 3.80
N VAL A 147 -6.34 -13.38 3.89
CA VAL A 147 -7.50 -13.70 4.71
C VAL A 147 -7.17 -14.90 5.57
N HIS A 148 -7.32 -14.75 6.88
CA HIS A 148 -7.05 -15.83 7.82
C HIS A 148 -8.20 -16.84 7.82
N ARG A 149 -7.87 -18.12 8.05
CA ARG A 149 -8.85 -19.20 8.22
C ARG A 149 -9.94 -18.85 9.26
N ARG A 150 -9.55 -18.24 10.39
CA ARG A 150 -10.50 -17.81 11.44
C ARG A 150 -11.59 -16.87 10.92
N SER A 151 -11.25 -16.03 9.93
CA SER A 151 -12.16 -15.03 9.37
C SER A 151 -13.20 -15.73 8.50
N LEU A 152 -12.80 -16.77 7.76
CA LEU A 152 -13.72 -17.64 7.01
C LEU A 152 -14.66 -18.42 7.94
N GLU A 153 -14.11 -18.99 9.03
CA GLU A 153 -14.91 -19.73 10.02
C GLU A 153 -15.98 -18.83 10.67
N LYS A 154 -15.63 -17.58 10.99
CA LYS A 154 -16.60 -16.58 11.47
C LYS A 154 -17.63 -16.18 10.41
N LEU A 155 -17.21 -15.97 9.17
CA LEU A 155 -18.15 -15.67 8.08
C LEU A 155 -19.19 -16.79 7.93
N ILE A 156 -18.76 -18.05 7.92
CA ILE A 156 -19.67 -19.20 7.86
C ILE A 156 -20.61 -19.25 9.07
N LYS A 157 -20.09 -19.00 10.28
CA LYS A 157 -20.90 -18.94 11.51
C LYS A 157 -22.02 -17.89 11.43
N HIS A 158 -21.79 -16.79 10.70
CA HIS A 158 -22.75 -15.71 10.48
C HIS A 158 -23.53 -15.84 9.16
N GLU A 159 -23.60 -17.05 8.58
CA GLU A 159 -24.29 -17.31 7.31
C GLU A 159 -23.82 -16.40 6.16
N CYS A 160 -22.52 -16.09 6.16
CA CYS A 160 -21.85 -15.17 5.25
C CYS A 160 -22.44 -13.75 5.23
N ARG A 161 -23.19 -13.35 6.26
CA ARG A 161 -23.69 -11.99 6.45
C ARG A 161 -22.64 -11.16 7.17
N VAL A 162 -22.18 -10.10 6.50
CA VAL A 162 -21.14 -9.22 7.02
C VAL A 162 -21.36 -7.79 6.57
N ILE A 163 -20.95 -6.82 7.38
CA ILE A 163 -20.90 -5.40 7.01
C ILE A 163 -19.45 -5.06 6.70
N ALA A 164 -19.13 -4.93 5.41
CA ALA A 164 -17.80 -4.53 4.98
C ALA A 164 -17.58 -3.03 5.19
N VAL A 165 -16.46 -2.67 5.84
CA VAL A 165 -16.06 -1.28 6.01
C VAL A 165 -15.14 -0.88 4.86
N GLY A 166 -15.69 -0.16 3.90
CA GLY A 166 -14.98 0.35 2.72
C GLY A 166 -14.94 -0.62 1.53
N THR A 167 -14.78 -0.06 0.33
CA THR A 167 -14.82 -0.80 -0.94
C THR A 167 -13.69 -1.81 -1.08
N THR A 168 -12.52 -1.54 -0.51
CA THR A 168 -11.39 -2.48 -0.43
C THR A 168 -11.77 -3.77 0.30
N SER A 169 -12.47 -3.65 1.43
CA SER A 169 -12.95 -4.81 2.20
C SER A 169 -14.01 -5.57 1.43
N VAL A 170 -14.95 -4.86 0.77
CA VAL A 170 -15.95 -5.46 -0.12
C VAL A 170 -15.27 -6.29 -1.21
N ARG A 171 -14.38 -5.70 -2.00
CA ARG A 171 -13.67 -6.39 -3.09
C ARG A 171 -12.92 -7.63 -2.59
N THR A 172 -12.28 -7.53 -1.41
CA THR A 172 -11.56 -8.65 -0.81
C THR A 172 -12.51 -9.80 -0.48
N ILE A 173 -13.64 -9.52 0.19
CA ILE A 173 -14.62 -10.55 0.58
C ILE A 173 -15.32 -11.16 -0.64
N GLU A 174 -15.73 -10.33 -1.61
CA GLU A 174 -16.37 -10.80 -2.85
C GLU A 174 -15.44 -11.64 -3.72
N SER A 175 -14.11 -11.47 -3.60
CA SER A 175 -13.11 -12.30 -4.30
C SER A 175 -12.89 -13.68 -3.66
N LEU A 176 -13.52 -13.96 -2.51
CA LEU A 176 -13.41 -15.26 -1.83
C LEU A 176 -14.49 -16.26 -2.27
N TYR A 177 -15.54 -15.79 -2.96
CA TYR A 177 -16.58 -16.60 -3.58
C TYR A 177 -16.08 -17.24 -4.89
#